data_AF-A0AA36N9A6-F1
#
_entry.id   AF-A0AA36N9A6-F1
#
_cell.length_a   1.000
_cell.length_b   1.000
_cell.length_c   1.000
_cell.angle_alpha   90.00
_cell.angle_beta   90.00
_cell.angle_gamma   90.00
#
_symmetry.space_group_name_H-M   'P 1'
#
loop_
_entity.id
_entity.type
_entity.pdbx_description
1 polymer ?
#
loop_
_entity_poly.entity_id
_entity_poly.type
_entity_poly.pdbx_seq_one_letter_code
_entity_poly.pdbx_strand_id
1 'polypeptide(L)'
;MEKPLLPETPKLQVIGAGWGRTGTNSVKLALEKLLDGPCYHMFECVKRPDFQLWIDAYNGKKPEWDKIFTHKDGGTYKATLDYPACGMYRELMEAYPDAKVLLTVRDPEKWYDSVIDTIWSWRCAEQNWSVRIFQAGRNFQTQAQLFHKATMLPGVKRTDREGSIQSFKAWVERVKSTVPPEKLLVFDVKEGWEPLCKFLNLPVPDEPFPNVNDRESLIKDMNKTLVFCYTCNFIALLMALGVAYGLVRLAQFLAKQSLAIFAVPVGKEQLVTDVLLSMRIEAKDFGERNILVVPAILDVDSKKIVEFPPNIGNSKLIRQSAVALPGMEEGQDAAWGEVLAAEFEEAEQQDIGEVMQYGLALVVRRDGSIARRAYGRPSWKVVFSETDD
;
A
#
# COMPACT_ATOMS: atom_id res chain seq x y z
N MET A 1 -29.66 31.47 -27.21
CA MET A 1 -28.38 30.83 -26.83
C MET A 1 -27.81 30.20 -28.08
N GLU A 2 -26.77 30.80 -28.65
CA GLU A 2 -26.05 30.19 -29.77
C GLU A 2 -25.46 28.85 -29.31
N LYS A 3 -25.63 27.83 -30.15
CA LYS A 3 -25.00 26.53 -30.00
C LYS A 3 -23.49 26.79 -29.94
N PRO A 4 -22.74 26.29 -28.93
CA PRO A 4 -21.30 26.48 -28.93
C PRO A 4 -20.76 25.90 -30.23
N LEU A 5 -20.02 26.73 -30.98
CA LEU A 5 -19.27 26.31 -32.16
C LEU A 5 -18.50 25.04 -31.78
N LEU A 6 -18.65 23.98 -32.58
CA LEU A 6 -17.83 22.78 -32.43
C LEU A 6 -16.37 23.24 -32.34
N PRO A 7 -15.57 22.72 -31.39
CA PRO A 7 -14.17 23.12 -31.28
C PRO A 7 -13.52 22.95 -32.65
N GLU A 8 -12.81 23.99 -33.11
CA GLU A 8 -12.07 23.91 -34.36
C GLU A 8 -11.23 22.63 -34.34
N THR A 9 -11.31 21.84 -35.41
CA THR A 9 -10.47 20.65 -35.57
C THR A 9 -9.01 21.06 -35.32
N PRO A 10 -8.27 20.39 -34.41
CA PRO A 10 -6.89 20.76 -34.13
C PRO A 10 -6.08 20.83 -35.42
N LYS A 11 -5.31 21.91 -35.59
CA LYS A 11 -4.42 22.06 -36.74
C LYS A 11 -2.98 21.92 -36.27
N LEU A 12 -2.52 20.68 -36.16
CA LEU A 12 -1.10 20.42 -35.95
C LEU A 12 -0.33 20.92 -37.17
N GLN A 13 0.64 21.78 -36.93
CA GLN A 13 1.57 22.31 -37.92
C GLN A 13 2.89 21.52 -37.90
N VAL A 14 3.27 20.97 -36.74
CA VAL A 14 4.49 20.18 -36.56
C VAL A 14 4.21 18.88 -35.81
N ILE A 15 4.62 17.76 -36.41
CA ILE A 15 4.59 16.42 -35.81
C ILE A 15 6.03 16.03 -35.44
N GLY A 16 6.26 15.85 -34.15
CA GLY A 16 7.53 15.38 -33.62
C GLY A 16 7.64 13.86 -33.67
N ALA A 17 8.59 13.35 -34.45
CA ALA A 17 8.90 11.92 -34.55
C ALA A 17 10.12 11.51 -33.69
N GLY A 18 10.77 12.47 -33.03
CA GLY A 18 11.90 12.21 -32.14
C GLY A 18 11.48 11.57 -30.81
N TRP A 19 12.27 10.59 -30.35
CA TRP A 19 12.09 9.97 -29.04
C TRP A 19 12.48 10.91 -27.89
N GLY A 20 12.00 10.62 -26.68
CA GLY A 20 12.46 11.32 -25.49
C GLY A 20 13.98 11.31 -25.35
N ARG A 21 14.52 12.36 -24.71
CA ARG A 21 15.95 12.60 -24.43
C ARG A 21 16.82 13.02 -25.64
N THR A 22 16.20 13.39 -26.76
CA THR A 22 16.87 14.03 -27.92
C THR A 22 16.70 15.56 -27.93
N GLY A 23 16.40 16.19 -26.79
CA GLY A 23 16.18 17.64 -26.68
C GLY A 23 14.72 18.08 -26.88
N THR A 24 13.76 17.15 -26.88
CA THR A 24 12.33 17.41 -27.13
C THR A 24 11.74 18.55 -26.29
N ASN A 25 12.12 18.69 -25.01
CA ASN A 25 11.57 19.77 -24.17
C ASN A 25 12.11 21.16 -24.53
N SER A 26 13.38 21.26 -24.93
CA SER A 26 13.93 22.51 -25.47
C SER A 26 13.23 22.90 -26.77
N VAL A 27 13.04 21.91 -27.65
CA VAL A 27 12.33 22.10 -28.92
C VAL A 27 10.86 22.44 -28.69
N LYS A 28 10.22 21.88 -27.66
CA LYS A 28 8.85 22.25 -27.25
C LYS A 28 8.74 23.75 -26.99
N LEU A 29 9.62 24.31 -26.16
CA LEU A 29 9.62 25.75 -25.86
C LEU A 29 9.90 26.59 -27.11
N ALA A 30 10.81 26.14 -27.97
CA ALA A 30 11.10 26.79 -29.24
C ALA A 30 9.88 26.82 -30.17
N LEU A 31 9.18 25.69 -30.33
CA LEU A 31 7.96 25.60 -31.14
C LEU A 31 6.81 26.42 -30.56
N GLU A 32 6.66 26.45 -29.24
CA GLU A 32 5.61 27.27 -28.59
C GLU A 32 5.81 28.76 -28.89
N LYS A 33 7.07 29.22 -28.90
CA LYS A 33 7.41 30.58 -29.30
C LYS A 33 7.20 30.82 -30.79
N LEU A 34 7.70 29.93 -31.65
CA LEU A 34 7.65 30.13 -33.10
C LEU A 34 6.23 30.04 -33.66
N LEU A 35 5.39 29.15 -33.12
CA LEU A 35 4.04 28.90 -33.63
C LEU A 35 2.95 29.67 -32.90
N ASP A 36 3.31 30.47 -31.89
CA ASP A 36 2.40 31.20 -31.00
C ASP A 36 1.24 30.30 -30.50
N GLY A 37 1.60 29.19 -29.86
CA GLY A 37 0.61 28.23 -29.39
C GLY A 37 1.20 26.98 -28.75
N PRO A 38 0.37 26.19 -28.04
CA PRO A 38 0.88 25.13 -27.19
C PRO A 38 1.43 23.95 -27.99
N CYS A 39 2.48 23.29 -27.46
CA CYS A 39 3.06 22.07 -28.01
C CYS A 39 2.79 20.89 -27.08
N TYR A 40 2.15 19.84 -27.60
CA TYR A 40 1.88 18.61 -26.85
C TYR A 40 3.20 17.89 -26.57
N HIS A 41 3.34 17.36 -25.35
CA HIS A 41 4.54 16.67 -24.89
C HIS A 41 4.16 15.67 -23.80
N MET A 42 5.05 14.73 -23.46
CA MET A 42 4.85 13.76 -22.37
C MET A 42 4.39 14.40 -21.05
N PHE A 43 4.81 15.64 -20.78
CA PHE A 43 4.43 16.37 -19.57
C PHE A 43 2.95 16.73 -19.52
N GLU A 44 2.30 16.87 -20.67
CA GLU A 44 0.86 17.12 -20.75
C GLU A 44 0.07 15.83 -20.52
N CYS A 45 0.59 14.69 -20.98
CA CYS A 45 0.01 13.37 -20.70
C CYS A 45 0.06 13.02 -19.20
N VAL A 46 1.02 13.55 -18.43
CA VAL A 46 1.06 13.36 -16.96
C VAL A 46 0.03 14.23 -16.24
N LYS A 47 -0.27 15.42 -16.80
CA LYS A 47 -1.23 16.37 -16.21
C LYS A 47 -2.68 16.10 -16.61
N ARG A 48 -2.88 15.38 -17.72
CA ARG A 48 -4.19 15.10 -18.30
C ARG A 48 -4.49 13.60 -18.25
N PRO A 49 -5.75 13.19 -18.06
CA PRO A 49 -6.14 11.78 -18.06
C PRO A 49 -6.20 11.19 -19.49
N ASP A 50 -5.28 11.55 -20.39
CA ASP A 50 -5.28 11.13 -21.79
C ASP A 50 -4.74 9.70 -21.98
N PHE A 51 -4.27 9.04 -20.91
CA PHE A 51 -3.66 7.71 -20.98
C PHE A 51 -4.52 6.70 -21.72
N GLN A 52 -5.83 6.68 -21.46
CA GLN A 52 -6.74 5.72 -22.09
C GLN A 52 -6.90 5.97 -23.58
N LEU A 53 -6.95 7.23 -24.02
CA LEU A 53 -7.05 7.60 -25.44
C LEU A 53 -5.83 7.13 -26.22
N TRP A 54 -4.64 7.29 -25.63
CA TRP A 54 -3.39 6.79 -26.21
C TRP A 54 -3.30 5.26 -26.17
N ILE A 55 -3.66 4.61 -25.05
CA ILE A 55 -3.71 3.14 -24.97
C ILE A 55 -4.63 2.59 -26.08
N ASP A 56 -5.80 3.20 -26.27
CA ASP A 56 -6.76 2.81 -27.29
C ASP A 56 -6.19 2.97 -28.71
N ALA A 57 -5.52 4.10 -29.00
CA ALA A 57 -4.84 4.33 -30.27
C ALA A 57 -3.74 3.29 -30.53
N TYR A 58 -2.90 2.99 -29.55
CA TYR A 58 -1.83 1.97 -29.66
C TYR A 58 -2.34 0.54 -29.79
N ASN A 59 -3.57 0.27 -29.35
CA ASN A 59 -4.24 -1.01 -29.58
C ASN A 59 -4.99 -1.06 -30.93
N GLY A 60 -4.86 -0.03 -31.77
CA GLY A 60 -5.46 0.00 -33.11
C GLY A 60 -6.92 0.46 -33.15
N LYS A 61 -7.48 0.97 -32.05
CA LYS A 61 -8.77 1.67 -32.12
C LYS A 61 -8.59 3.00 -32.85
N LYS A 62 -9.65 3.48 -33.50
CA LYS A 62 -9.65 4.79 -34.17
C LYS A 62 -9.21 5.88 -33.17
N PRO A 63 -8.08 6.57 -33.41
CA PRO A 63 -7.60 7.57 -32.48
C PRO A 63 -8.54 8.79 -32.42
N GLU A 64 -8.77 9.29 -31.21
CA GLU A 64 -9.61 10.48 -30.97
C GLU A 64 -8.73 11.74 -30.90
N TRP A 65 -8.10 12.11 -32.02
CA TRP A 65 -7.14 13.21 -32.08
C TRP A 65 -7.70 14.54 -31.57
N ASP A 66 -8.98 14.82 -31.85
CA ASP A 66 -9.66 16.03 -31.36
C ASP A 66 -9.63 16.13 -29.83
N LYS A 67 -9.85 15.01 -29.12
CA LYS A 67 -9.82 14.97 -27.65
C LYS A 67 -8.40 15.11 -27.12
N ILE A 68 -7.43 14.46 -27.77
CA ILE A 68 -6.02 14.49 -27.37
C ILE A 68 -5.43 15.89 -27.57
N PHE A 69 -5.70 16.53 -28.71
CA PHE A 69 -5.10 17.80 -29.10
C PHE A 69 -5.97 19.04 -28.84
N THR A 70 -7.07 18.89 -28.09
CA THR A 70 -7.77 20.04 -27.47
C THR A 70 -7.01 20.47 -26.21
N HIS A 71 -6.53 21.71 -26.20
CA HIS A 71 -5.88 22.34 -25.06
C HIS A 71 -6.88 22.62 -23.95
N LYS A 72 -6.42 22.62 -22.70
CA LYS A 72 -7.27 22.87 -21.52
C LYS A 72 -7.98 24.23 -21.53
N ASP A 73 -7.42 25.20 -22.24
CA ASP A 73 -7.94 26.57 -22.34
C ASP A 73 -8.94 26.73 -23.52
N GLY A 74 -9.39 25.63 -24.13
CA GLY A 74 -10.36 25.63 -25.22
C GLY A 74 -9.77 25.80 -26.63
N GLY A 75 -8.48 26.14 -26.75
CA GLY A 75 -7.73 26.14 -28.01
C GLY A 75 -7.22 24.76 -28.42
N THR A 76 -6.39 24.68 -29.45
CA THR A 76 -5.78 23.43 -29.93
C THR A 76 -4.26 23.47 -29.86
N TYR A 77 -3.62 22.33 -29.65
CA TYR A 77 -2.16 22.22 -29.80
C TYR A 77 -1.75 22.50 -31.25
N LYS A 78 -0.62 23.20 -31.44
CA LYS A 78 -0.04 23.54 -32.75
C LYS A 78 1.07 22.57 -33.15
N ALA A 79 1.69 21.92 -32.19
CA ALA A 79 2.74 20.94 -32.42
C ALA A 79 2.63 19.80 -31.43
N THR A 80 3.32 18.70 -31.71
CA THR A 80 3.49 17.59 -30.78
C THR A 80 4.94 17.10 -30.80
N LEU A 81 5.46 16.68 -29.65
CA LEU A 81 6.80 16.13 -29.46
C LEU A 81 6.78 15.02 -28.42
N ASP A 82 7.85 14.23 -28.37
CA ASP A 82 8.07 13.17 -27.37
C ASP A 82 6.97 12.09 -27.39
N TYR A 83 7.10 11.13 -26.48
CA TYR A 83 6.04 10.18 -26.17
C TYR A 83 4.80 10.92 -25.61
N PRO A 84 3.58 10.43 -25.84
CA PRO A 84 3.20 9.29 -26.69
C PRO A 84 3.34 9.52 -28.19
N ALA A 85 3.18 10.76 -28.63
CA ALA A 85 2.79 11.07 -30.00
C ALA A 85 3.83 10.64 -31.05
N CYS A 86 5.12 10.68 -30.72
CA CYS A 86 6.17 10.33 -31.66
C CYS A 86 6.04 8.91 -32.22
N GLY A 87 5.52 7.95 -31.43
CA GLY A 87 5.34 6.57 -31.90
C GLY A 87 4.18 6.40 -32.89
N MET A 88 3.34 7.43 -33.07
CA MET A 88 2.17 7.47 -33.95
C MET A 88 2.34 8.50 -35.09
N TYR A 89 3.58 8.85 -35.44
CA TYR A 89 3.83 9.93 -36.41
C TYR A 89 3.20 9.66 -37.78
N ARG A 90 3.03 8.40 -38.21
CA ARG A 90 2.43 8.06 -39.51
C ARG A 90 0.93 8.32 -39.51
N GLU A 91 0.26 7.84 -38.47
CA GLU A 91 -1.16 8.03 -38.22
C GLU A 91 -1.49 9.52 -38.05
N LEU A 92 -0.58 10.28 -37.43
CA LEU A 92 -0.68 11.73 -37.33
C LEU A 92 -0.46 12.44 -38.67
N MET A 93 0.46 11.97 -39.53
CA MET A 93 0.64 12.52 -40.88
C MET A 93 -0.57 12.28 -41.77
N GLU A 94 -1.24 11.13 -41.61
CA GLU A 94 -2.50 10.85 -42.31
C GLU A 94 -3.63 11.78 -41.85
N ALA A 95 -3.72 12.03 -40.54
CA ALA A 95 -4.73 12.91 -39.97
C ALA A 95 -4.46 14.41 -40.24
N TYR A 96 -3.19 14.80 -40.32
CA TYR A 96 -2.73 16.18 -40.50
C TYR A 96 -1.77 16.27 -41.69
N PRO A 97 -2.28 16.12 -42.93
CA PRO A 97 -1.45 16.02 -44.12
C PRO A 97 -0.60 17.25 -44.40
N ASP A 98 -1.02 18.43 -43.94
CA ASP A 98 -0.27 19.68 -44.12
C ASP A 98 0.84 19.89 -43.07
N ALA A 99 0.87 19.05 -42.03
CA ALA A 99 1.87 19.17 -40.98
C ALA A 99 3.26 18.77 -41.49
N LYS A 100 4.26 19.51 -41.02
CA LYS A 100 5.67 19.19 -41.18
C LYS A 100 6.12 18.20 -40.11
N VAL A 101 7.11 17.38 -40.39
CA VAL A 101 7.64 16.39 -39.44
C VAL A 101 9.03 16.79 -38.97
N LEU A 102 9.21 16.81 -37.65
CA LEU A 102 10.45 17.11 -36.97
C LEU A 102 11.01 15.85 -36.30
N LEU A 103 12.16 15.37 -36.78
CA LEU A 103 12.89 14.26 -36.20
C LEU A 103 14.09 14.77 -35.42
N THR A 104 13.90 14.97 -34.11
CA THR A 104 15.02 15.34 -33.24
C THR A 104 15.93 14.13 -33.02
N VAL A 105 17.24 14.29 -33.21
CA VAL A 105 18.25 13.23 -33.08
C VAL A 105 19.31 13.58 -32.04
N ARG A 106 20.08 12.57 -31.64
CA ARG A 106 21.21 12.69 -30.71
C ARG A 106 22.20 11.57 -31.00
N ASP A 107 23.45 11.74 -30.58
CA ASP A 107 24.40 10.64 -30.49
C ASP A 107 23.78 9.43 -29.75
N PRO A 108 23.71 8.23 -30.37
CA PRO A 108 22.97 7.10 -29.81
C PRO A 108 23.47 6.62 -28.44
N GLU A 109 24.79 6.67 -28.22
CA GLU A 109 25.41 6.28 -26.95
C GLU A 109 24.97 7.24 -25.84
N LYS A 110 25.14 8.55 -26.06
CA LYS A 110 24.70 9.60 -25.11
C LYS A 110 23.19 9.64 -24.92
N TRP A 111 22.42 9.26 -25.93
CA TRP A 111 20.97 9.10 -25.80
C TRP A 111 20.65 7.97 -24.82
N TYR A 112 21.23 6.78 -25.01
CA TYR A 112 21.00 5.64 -24.12
C TYR A 112 21.36 5.98 -22.67
N ASP A 113 22.55 6.54 -22.44
CA ASP A 113 22.99 6.95 -21.11
C ASP A 113 21.99 7.93 -20.48
N SER A 114 21.48 8.90 -21.24
CA SER A 114 20.46 9.81 -20.71
C SER A 114 19.13 9.13 -20.41
N VAL A 115 18.71 8.14 -21.19
CA VAL A 115 17.41 7.47 -21.03
C VAL A 115 17.44 6.53 -19.84
N ILE A 116 18.49 5.71 -19.69
CA ILE A 116 18.59 4.73 -18.59
C ILE A 116 18.66 5.42 -17.22
N ASP A 117 19.21 6.63 -17.17
CA ASP A 117 19.29 7.42 -15.96
C ASP A 117 18.02 8.20 -15.61
N THR A 118 17.05 8.27 -16.53
CA THR A 118 15.82 9.06 -16.36
C THR A 118 14.59 8.21 -16.63
N ILE A 119 14.19 8.07 -17.90
CA ILE A 119 12.92 7.45 -18.32
C ILE A 119 12.88 5.96 -17.94
N TRP A 120 14.00 5.25 -18.11
CA TRP A 120 14.08 3.80 -17.86
C TRP A 120 14.78 3.45 -16.55
N SER A 121 15.06 4.44 -15.72
CA SER A 121 15.65 4.24 -14.40
C SER A 121 14.66 3.51 -13.49
N TRP A 122 15.19 2.69 -12.57
CA TRP A 122 14.41 2.13 -11.45
C TRP A 122 13.78 3.23 -10.58
N ARG A 123 14.33 4.45 -10.65
CA ARG A 123 13.82 5.62 -9.92
C ARG A 123 12.59 6.25 -10.58
N CYS A 124 12.28 5.89 -11.83
CA CYS A 124 11.14 6.45 -12.52
C CYS A 124 9.85 5.98 -11.84
N ALA A 125 8.88 6.89 -11.68
CA ALA A 125 7.62 6.59 -11.03
C ALA A 125 6.89 5.41 -11.71
N GLU A 126 7.02 5.27 -13.03
CA GLU A 126 6.50 4.12 -13.79
C GLU A 126 7.01 2.77 -13.24
N GLN A 127 8.23 2.70 -12.71
CA GLN A 127 8.83 1.45 -12.20
C GLN A 127 8.45 1.17 -10.74
N ASN A 128 7.80 2.10 -10.04
CA ASN A 128 7.48 1.94 -8.63
C ASN A 128 6.21 1.09 -8.44
N TRP A 129 6.22 0.13 -7.52
CA TRP A 129 5.05 -0.69 -7.24
C TRP A 129 3.91 0.10 -6.58
N SER A 130 4.22 1.13 -5.79
CA SER A 130 3.21 1.86 -5.02
C SER A 130 2.31 2.72 -5.91
N VAL A 131 2.80 3.18 -7.07
CA VAL A 131 1.95 3.91 -8.03
C VAL A 131 0.88 3.00 -8.65
N ARG A 132 1.06 1.67 -8.61
CA ARG A 132 0.10 0.68 -9.14
C ARG A 132 -1.15 0.54 -8.28
N ILE A 133 -1.10 1.06 -7.04
CA ILE A 133 -2.27 1.10 -6.15
C ILE A 133 -3.37 1.97 -6.80
N PHE A 134 -2.99 3.03 -7.52
CA PHE A 134 -3.91 3.96 -8.17
C PHE A 134 -4.13 3.61 -9.65
N GLN A 135 -5.35 3.82 -10.15
CA GLN A 135 -5.71 3.54 -11.54
C GLN A 135 -4.87 4.34 -12.53
N ALA A 136 -4.61 5.63 -12.25
CA ALA A 136 -3.77 6.47 -13.10
C ALA A 136 -2.36 5.90 -13.27
N GLY A 137 -1.76 5.37 -12.19
CA GLY A 137 -0.44 4.73 -12.26
C GLY A 137 -0.44 3.44 -13.07
N ARG A 138 -1.49 2.61 -12.96
CA ARG A 138 -1.65 1.41 -13.81
C ARG A 138 -1.79 1.76 -15.29
N ASN A 139 -2.56 2.80 -15.62
CA ASN A 139 -2.74 3.26 -16.99
C ASN A 139 -1.41 3.79 -17.56
N PHE A 140 -0.68 4.58 -16.78
CA PHE A 140 0.62 5.10 -17.21
C PHE A 140 1.63 3.98 -17.54
N GLN A 141 1.72 2.94 -16.71
CA GLN A 141 2.55 1.77 -16.98
C GLN A 141 2.12 1.03 -18.27
N THR A 142 0.82 0.78 -18.42
CA THR A 142 0.28 0.07 -19.58
C THR A 142 0.60 0.83 -20.86
N GLN A 143 0.41 2.14 -20.84
CA GLN A 143 0.75 3.03 -21.95
C GLN A 143 2.24 2.93 -22.30
N ALA A 144 3.14 3.07 -21.32
CA ALA A 144 4.57 3.04 -21.56
C ALA A 144 5.07 1.66 -22.06
N GLN A 145 4.43 0.55 -21.65
CA GLN A 145 4.69 -0.78 -22.19
C GLN A 145 4.30 -0.88 -23.67
N LEU A 146 3.15 -0.31 -24.06
CA LEU A 146 2.73 -0.25 -25.46
C LEU A 146 3.70 0.57 -26.31
N PHE A 147 4.20 1.69 -25.78
CA PHE A 147 5.16 2.53 -26.51
C PHE A 147 6.46 1.79 -26.73
N HIS A 148 7.01 1.17 -25.68
CA HIS A 148 8.18 0.31 -25.80
C HIS A 148 7.95 -0.74 -26.89
N LYS A 149 6.85 -1.48 -26.85
CA LYS A 149 6.54 -2.50 -27.86
C LYS A 149 6.45 -1.93 -29.28
N ALA A 150 5.94 -0.71 -29.45
CA ALA A 150 5.75 -0.09 -30.76
C ALA A 150 7.04 0.52 -31.34
N THR A 151 7.94 1.01 -30.49
CA THR A 151 9.11 1.77 -30.93
C THR A 151 10.41 0.95 -30.92
N MET A 152 10.53 -0.04 -30.04
CA MET A 152 11.73 -0.86 -29.93
C MET A 152 11.71 -2.07 -30.87
N LEU A 153 12.88 -2.63 -31.16
CA LEU A 153 12.99 -3.91 -31.86
C LEU A 153 12.34 -5.03 -31.02
N PRO A 154 11.73 -6.05 -31.65
CA PRO A 154 11.10 -7.15 -30.94
C PRO A 154 12.06 -7.86 -29.97
N GLY A 155 11.60 -8.10 -28.74
CA GLY A 155 12.38 -8.81 -27.71
C GLY A 155 13.42 -7.96 -26.98
N VAL A 156 13.69 -6.73 -27.41
CA VAL A 156 14.64 -5.84 -26.74
C VAL A 156 14.05 -5.32 -25.43
N LYS A 157 14.80 -5.46 -24.34
CA LYS A 157 14.46 -4.86 -23.04
C LYS A 157 14.97 -3.41 -23.00
N ARG A 158 14.30 -2.53 -22.25
CA ARG A 158 14.77 -1.13 -22.04
C ARG A 158 16.20 -1.05 -21.48
N THR A 159 16.61 -2.05 -20.70
CA THR A 159 17.94 -2.12 -20.06
C THR A 159 18.99 -2.82 -20.92
N ASP A 160 18.61 -3.32 -22.10
CA ASP A 160 19.55 -3.88 -23.07
C ASP A 160 20.14 -2.71 -23.87
N ARG A 161 21.42 -2.41 -23.62
CA ARG A 161 22.11 -1.24 -24.16
C ARG A 161 22.26 -1.34 -25.67
N GLU A 162 22.85 -2.42 -26.14
CA GLU A 162 23.08 -2.67 -27.56
C GLU A 162 21.74 -2.72 -28.30
N GLY A 163 20.77 -3.48 -27.79
CA GLY A 163 19.45 -3.60 -28.40
C GLY A 163 18.70 -2.25 -28.45
N SER A 164 18.82 -1.43 -27.40
CA SER A 164 18.18 -0.10 -27.35
C SER A 164 18.82 0.89 -28.32
N ILE A 165 20.16 0.90 -28.40
CA ILE A 165 20.90 1.73 -29.36
C ILE A 165 20.54 1.35 -30.80
N GLN A 166 20.45 0.05 -31.09
CA GLN A 166 20.02 -0.42 -32.42
C GLN A 166 18.57 -0.07 -32.71
N SER A 167 17.68 -0.17 -31.71
CA SER A 167 16.29 0.27 -31.86
C SER A 167 16.18 1.75 -32.18
N PHE A 168 16.97 2.60 -31.50
CA PHE A 168 17.01 4.05 -31.78
C PHE A 168 17.51 4.36 -33.18
N LYS A 169 18.62 3.73 -33.62
CA LYS A 169 19.13 3.88 -34.99
C LYS A 169 18.10 3.43 -36.02
N ALA A 170 17.48 2.26 -35.81
CA ALA A 170 16.44 1.73 -36.68
C ALA A 170 15.21 2.63 -36.74
N TRP A 171 14.84 3.28 -35.63
CA TRP A 171 13.77 4.26 -35.60
C TRP A 171 14.07 5.50 -36.43
N VAL A 172 15.27 6.08 -36.25
CA VAL A 172 15.71 7.26 -37.02
C VAL A 172 15.66 6.97 -38.52
N GLU A 173 16.19 5.83 -38.96
CA GLU A 173 16.17 5.44 -40.37
C GLU A 173 14.76 5.11 -40.87
N ARG A 174 13.89 4.52 -40.03
CA ARG A 174 12.48 4.30 -40.36
C ARG A 174 11.75 5.62 -40.60
N VAL A 175 11.95 6.62 -39.76
CA VAL A 175 11.31 7.93 -39.94
C VAL A 175 11.82 8.60 -41.22
N LYS A 176 13.14 8.62 -41.44
CA LYS A 176 13.73 9.19 -42.67
C LYS A 176 13.24 8.54 -43.96
N SER A 177 13.02 7.22 -43.95
CA SER A 177 12.54 6.49 -45.12
C SER A 177 11.03 6.58 -45.32
N THR A 178 10.27 6.88 -44.27
CA THR A 178 8.80 6.96 -44.33
C THR A 178 8.31 8.37 -44.68
N VAL A 179 8.98 9.40 -44.16
CA VAL A 179 8.55 10.79 -44.33
C VAL A 179 9.11 11.37 -45.63
N PRO A 180 8.29 12.01 -46.48
CA PRO A 180 8.80 12.71 -47.65
C PRO A 180 9.86 13.76 -47.28
N PRO A 181 11.03 13.80 -47.96
CA PRO A 181 12.14 14.69 -47.59
C PRO A 181 11.75 16.17 -47.48
N GLU A 182 10.82 16.64 -48.31
CA GLU A 182 10.30 18.01 -48.31
C GLU A 182 9.47 18.37 -47.07
N LYS A 183 8.96 17.36 -46.35
CA LYS A 183 8.23 17.52 -45.08
C LYS A 183 9.08 17.19 -43.86
N LEU A 184 10.34 16.77 -44.02
CA LEU A 184 11.17 16.28 -42.92
C LEU A 184 12.29 17.27 -42.58
N LEU A 185 12.41 17.60 -41.30
CA LEU A 185 13.65 18.15 -40.73
C LEU A 185 14.24 17.14 -39.75
N VAL A 186 15.48 16.72 -40.00
CA VAL A 186 16.32 16.02 -39.02
C VAL A 186 17.10 17.07 -38.25
N PHE A 187 16.99 17.07 -36.92
CA PHE A 187 17.45 18.19 -36.09
C PHE A 187 18.20 17.71 -34.85
N ASP A 188 19.46 18.11 -34.68
CA ASP A 188 20.15 18.08 -33.39
C ASP A 188 19.89 19.42 -32.69
N VAL A 189 19.42 19.36 -31.44
CA VAL A 189 19.10 20.55 -30.64
C VAL A 189 20.26 21.54 -30.51
N LYS A 190 21.51 21.09 -30.71
CA LYS A 190 22.71 21.93 -30.70
C LYS A 190 22.82 22.86 -31.91
N GLU A 191 22.08 22.59 -32.98
CA GLU A 191 22.07 23.45 -34.17
C GLU A 191 21.32 24.77 -33.95
N GLY A 192 20.53 24.87 -32.86
CA GLY A 192 19.87 26.11 -32.46
C GLY A 192 18.73 26.53 -33.39
N TRP A 193 18.51 27.84 -33.51
CA TRP A 193 17.32 28.38 -34.17
C TRP A 193 17.30 28.21 -35.69
N GLU A 194 18.45 28.36 -36.36
CA GLU A 194 18.49 28.59 -37.80
C GLU A 194 17.82 27.47 -38.63
N PRO A 195 18.13 26.17 -38.42
CA PRO A 195 17.51 25.12 -39.23
C PRO A 195 16.01 25.01 -38.97
N LEU A 196 15.59 25.18 -37.71
CA LEU A 196 14.18 25.09 -37.32
C LEU A 196 13.36 26.25 -37.92
N CYS A 197 13.87 27.48 -37.83
CA CYS A 197 13.22 28.67 -38.37
C CYS A 197 13.13 28.60 -39.89
N LYS A 198 14.22 28.19 -40.56
CA LYS A 198 14.24 27.96 -42.02
C LYS A 198 13.21 26.91 -42.43
N PHE A 199 13.15 25.78 -41.71
CA PHE A 199 12.20 24.73 -42.01
C PHE A 199 10.74 25.18 -41.84
N LEU A 200 10.47 26.06 -40.88
CA LEU A 200 9.13 26.60 -40.64
C LEU A 200 8.80 27.86 -41.47
N ASN A 201 9.77 28.42 -42.21
CA ASN A 201 9.68 29.71 -42.88
C ASN A 201 9.32 30.87 -41.92
N LEU A 202 10.00 30.92 -40.77
CA LEU A 202 9.81 31.92 -39.73
C LEU A 202 11.11 32.68 -39.46
N PRO A 203 11.06 33.92 -38.94
CA PRO A 203 12.25 34.67 -38.56
C PRO A 203 12.97 34.03 -37.37
N VAL A 204 14.29 34.16 -37.33
CA VAL A 204 15.12 33.73 -36.21
C VAL A 204 14.93 34.69 -35.03
N PRO A 205 14.54 34.21 -33.83
CA PRO A 205 14.46 35.04 -32.63
C PRO A 205 15.84 35.58 -32.19
N ASP A 206 15.89 36.81 -31.70
CA ASP A 206 17.09 37.42 -31.10
C ASP A 206 17.25 37.03 -29.62
N GLU A 207 17.41 35.72 -29.37
CA GLU A 207 17.64 35.16 -28.05
C GLU A 207 18.35 33.78 -28.16
N PRO A 208 19.02 33.29 -27.11
CA PRO A 208 19.61 31.95 -27.14
C PRO A 208 18.54 30.86 -27.26
N PHE A 209 18.87 29.78 -27.97
CA PHE A 209 17.97 28.63 -28.08
C PHE A 209 17.70 28.02 -26.69
N PRO A 210 16.45 27.63 -26.37
CA PRO A 210 16.12 27.09 -25.06
C PRO A 210 16.98 25.88 -24.68
N ASN A 211 17.59 25.90 -23.50
CA ASN A 211 18.33 24.77 -22.94
C ASN A 211 17.74 24.38 -21.59
N VAL A 212 16.83 23.42 -21.61
CA VAL A 212 16.09 22.95 -20.43
C VAL A 212 16.11 21.42 -20.37
N ASN A 213 15.67 20.85 -19.24
CA ASN A 213 15.54 19.40 -19.05
C ASN A 213 16.87 18.66 -18.93
N ASP A 214 17.84 19.27 -18.23
CA ASP A 214 19.10 18.63 -17.91
C ASP A 214 18.88 17.38 -17.03
N ARG A 215 19.79 16.41 -17.17
CA ARG A 215 19.68 15.10 -16.54
C ARG A 215 19.72 15.19 -15.01
N GLU A 216 20.52 16.10 -14.46
CA GLU A 216 20.73 16.20 -13.01
C GLU A 216 19.49 16.73 -12.30
N SER A 217 18.85 17.75 -12.86
CA SER A 217 17.59 18.30 -12.36
C SER A 217 16.48 17.24 -12.32
N LEU A 218 16.33 16.45 -13.39
CA LEU A 218 15.36 15.34 -13.41
C LEU A 218 15.63 14.28 -12.35
N ILE A 219 16.88 13.85 -12.20
CA ILE A 219 17.26 12.85 -11.18
C ILE A 219 16.94 13.37 -9.78
N LYS A 220 17.22 14.66 -9.53
CA LYS A 220 16.92 15.31 -8.25
C LYS A 220 15.43 15.30 -7.95
N ASP A 221 14.58 15.63 -8.92
CA ASP A 221 13.13 15.67 -8.72
C ASP A 221 12.53 14.26 -8.58
N MET A 222 13.01 13.28 -9.37
CA MET A 222 12.64 11.87 -9.21
C MET A 222 12.99 11.35 -7.80
N ASN A 223 14.17 11.69 -7.28
CA ASN A 223 14.57 11.31 -5.92
C ASN A 223 13.62 11.90 -4.87
N LYS A 224 13.22 13.17 -5.00
CA LYS A 224 12.25 13.78 -4.07
C LYS A 224 10.91 13.06 -4.10
N THR A 225 10.40 12.74 -5.29
CA THR A 225 9.15 12.00 -5.45
C THR A 225 9.23 10.62 -4.82
N LEU A 226 10.34 9.89 -5.01
CA LEU A 226 10.53 8.59 -4.37
C LEU A 226 10.59 8.68 -2.86
N VAL A 227 11.36 9.62 -2.31
CA VAL A 227 11.43 9.84 -0.86
C VAL A 227 10.04 10.12 -0.30
N PHE A 228 9.27 10.99 -0.97
CA PHE A 228 7.88 11.25 -0.59
C PHE A 228 7.02 9.98 -0.61
N CYS A 229 7.01 9.22 -1.71
CA CYS A 229 6.23 7.98 -1.83
C CYS A 229 6.61 6.94 -0.77
N TYR A 230 7.91 6.71 -0.53
CA TYR A 230 8.37 5.76 0.48
C TYR A 230 8.04 6.22 1.90
N THR A 231 8.08 7.54 2.15
CA THR A 231 7.67 8.12 3.44
C THR A 231 6.18 7.92 3.67
N CYS A 232 5.32 8.18 2.68
CA CYS A 232 3.88 7.92 2.77
C CYS A 232 3.59 6.43 3.02
N ASN A 233 4.27 5.53 2.32
CA ASN A 233 4.12 4.08 2.52
C ASN A 233 4.53 3.66 3.94
N PHE A 234 5.63 4.21 4.46
CA PHE A 234 6.09 3.94 5.82
C PHE A 234 5.08 4.41 6.87
N ILE A 235 4.54 5.63 6.70
CA ILE A 235 3.49 6.16 7.58
C ILE A 235 2.22 5.28 7.51
N ALA A 236 1.80 4.87 6.32
CA ALA A 236 0.66 3.99 6.13
C ALA A 236 0.84 2.64 6.85
N LEU A 237 2.04 2.05 6.78
CA LEU A 237 2.39 0.84 7.51
C LEU A 237 2.30 1.04 9.03
N LEU A 238 2.86 2.14 9.56
CA LEU A 238 2.77 2.45 10.99
C LEU A 238 1.33 2.61 11.46
N MET A 239 0.48 3.28 10.66
CA MET A 239 -0.95 3.40 10.97
C MET A 239 -1.64 2.04 10.99
N ALA A 240 -1.37 1.17 10.02
CA ALA A 240 -1.95 -0.18 9.97
C ALA A 240 -1.54 -1.02 11.18
N LEU A 241 -0.27 -0.96 11.59
CA LEU A 241 0.23 -1.63 12.80
C LEU A 241 -0.43 -1.06 14.07
N GLY A 242 -0.62 0.26 14.15
CA GLY A 242 -1.31 0.91 15.24
C GLY A 242 -2.78 0.47 15.37
N VAL A 243 -3.49 0.38 14.25
CA VAL A 243 -4.87 -0.15 14.22
C VAL A 243 -4.91 -1.61 14.65
N ALA A 244 -4.03 -2.46 14.13
CA ALA A 244 -3.97 -3.87 14.51
C ALA A 244 -3.70 -4.04 16.01
N TYR A 245 -2.75 -3.30 16.56
CA TYR A 245 -2.48 -3.28 18.00
C TYR A 245 -3.71 -2.82 18.81
N GLY A 246 -4.37 -1.75 18.36
CA GLY A 246 -5.60 -1.25 18.99
C GLY A 246 -6.72 -2.30 18.99
N LEU A 247 -6.91 -3.02 17.89
CA LEU A 247 -7.89 -4.10 17.80
C LEU A 247 -7.56 -5.27 18.73
N VAL A 248 -6.29 -5.66 18.86
CA VAL A 248 -5.85 -6.68 19.82
C VAL A 248 -6.13 -6.22 21.25
N ARG A 249 -5.82 -4.97 21.59
CA ARG A 249 -6.12 -4.42 22.92
C ARG A 249 -7.60 -4.33 23.21
N LEU A 250 -8.41 -3.96 22.23
CA LEU A 250 -9.86 -3.94 22.35
C LEU A 250 -10.40 -5.36 22.56
N ALA A 251 -9.94 -6.34 21.78
CA ALA A 251 -10.30 -7.74 21.94
C ALA A 251 -9.93 -8.28 23.33
N GLN A 252 -8.72 -7.97 23.82
CA GLN A 252 -8.30 -8.29 25.18
C GLN A 252 -9.16 -7.61 26.26
N PHE A 253 -9.55 -6.35 26.05
CA PHE A 253 -10.41 -5.62 26.99
C PHE A 253 -11.85 -6.16 27.02
N LEU A 254 -12.37 -6.54 25.85
CA LEU A 254 -13.71 -7.12 25.69
C LEU A 254 -13.78 -8.59 26.12
N ALA A 255 -12.65 -9.29 26.17
CA ALA A 255 -12.56 -10.62 26.76
C ALA A 255 -12.87 -10.50 28.27
N LYS A 256 -14.13 -10.70 28.64
CA LYS A 256 -14.62 -10.71 30.04
C LYS A 256 -13.99 -11.90 30.79
N GLN A 257 -12.89 -11.69 31.52
CA GLN A 257 -12.32 -12.78 32.33
C GLN A 257 -13.09 -12.93 33.64
N SER A 258 -13.66 -14.11 33.90
CA SER A 258 -14.26 -14.46 35.19
C SER A 258 -13.32 -15.38 35.96
N LEU A 259 -13.28 -15.26 37.28
CA LEU A 259 -12.47 -16.10 38.15
C LEU A 259 -13.32 -17.23 38.70
N ALA A 260 -12.85 -18.47 38.59
CA ALA A 260 -13.44 -19.61 39.27
C ALA A 260 -12.49 -20.02 40.40
N ILE A 261 -12.77 -19.55 41.61
CA ILE A 261 -11.99 -19.92 42.79
C ILE A 261 -12.52 -21.25 43.31
N PHE A 262 -11.64 -22.22 43.50
CA PHE A 262 -11.96 -23.46 44.21
C PHE A 262 -11.09 -23.57 45.46
N ALA A 263 -11.72 -23.53 46.63
CA ALA A 263 -11.02 -23.55 47.91
C ALA A 263 -11.29 -24.86 48.64
N VAL A 264 -10.24 -25.45 49.21
CA VAL A 264 -10.32 -26.65 50.06
C VAL A 264 -9.68 -26.39 51.42
N PRO A 265 -10.19 -26.99 52.51
CA PRO A 265 -9.53 -26.92 53.81
C PRO A 265 -8.17 -27.63 53.80
N VAL A 266 -7.26 -27.20 54.69
CA VAL A 266 -6.02 -27.93 55.00
C VAL A 266 -6.33 -29.38 55.39
N GLY A 267 -5.51 -30.33 54.92
CA GLY A 267 -5.71 -31.77 55.08
C GLY A 267 -6.60 -32.41 54.01
N LYS A 268 -7.12 -31.63 53.05
CA LYS A 268 -7.93 -32.09 51.91
C LYS A 268 -7.31 -31.74 50.55
N GLU A 269 -6.00 -31.54 50.49
CA GLU A 269 -5.27 -31.00 49.34
C GLU A 269 -5.43 -31.87 48.08
N GLN A 270 -5.60 -33.19 48.25
CA GLN A 270 -5.82 -34.12 47.14
C GLN A 270 -7.07 -33.76 46.31
N LEU A 271 -8.09 -33.14 46.93
CA LEU A 271 -9.30 -32.72 46.23
C LEU A 271 -9.01 -31.67 45.16
N VAL A 272 -7.97 -30.85 45.30
CA VAL A 272 -7.55 -29.90 44.24
C VAL A 272 -7.25 -30.66 42.95
N THR A 273 -6.54 -31.79 43.07
CA THR A 273 -6.18 -32.63 41.93
C THR A 273 -7.42 -33.28 41.32
N ASP A 274 -8.29 -33.83 42.16
CA ASP A 274 -9.53 -34.49 41.73
C ASP A 274 -10.46 -33.50 41.01
N VAL A 275 -10.55 -32.27 41.52
CA VAL A 275 -11.34 -31.22 40.94
C VAL A 275 -10.79 -30.79 39.58
N LEU A 276 -9.50 -30.50 39.48
CA LEU A 276 -8.88 -30.15 38.19
C LEU A 276 -9.02 -31.26 37.14
N LEU A 277 -8.95 -32.53 37.56
CA LEU A 277 -9.21 -33.69 36.69
C LEU A 277 -10.68 -33.80 36.28
N SER A 278 -11.61 -33.60 37.23
CA SER A 278 -13.04 -33.73 37.01
C SER A 278 -13.63 -32.60 36.16
N MET A 279 -13.06 -31.40 36.26
CA MET A 279 -13.43 -30.26 35.43
C MET A 279 -13.17 -30.55 33.94
N ARG A 280 -12.26 -31.49 33.61
CA ARG A 280 -11.83 -31.81 32.24
C ARG A 280 -11.65 -30.54 31.42
N ILE A 281 -10.98 -29.53 31.98
CA ILE A 281 -10.79 -28.23 31.32
C ILE A 281 -9.97 -28.51 30.06
N GLU A 282 -10.63 -28.68 28.93
CA GLU A 282 -9.95 -28.66 27.66
C GLU A 282 -9.47 -27.22 27.48
N ALA A 283 -8.25 -27.01 26.96
CA ALA A 283 -7.72 -25.67 26.70
C ALA A 283 -8.67 -24.82 25.83
N LYS A 284 -9.63 -25.46 25.17
CA LYS A 284 -10.73 -24.87 24.41
C LYS A 284 -11.76 -24.13 25.28
N ASP A 285 -12.12 -24.64 26.47
CA ASP A 285 -13.07 -23.96 27.38
C ASP A 285 -12.49 -22.66 27.94
N PHE A 286 -11.17 -22.59 28.15
CA PHE A 286 -10.46 -21.36 28.51
C PHE A 286 -10.53 -20.31 27.39
N GLY A 287 -10.37 -20.74 26.14
CA GLY A 287 -10.45 -19.86 24.97
C GLY A 287 -11.88 -19.40 24.63
N GLU A 288 -12.88 -20.23 24.90
CA GLU A 288 -14.29 -19.95 24.56
C GLU A 288 -15.06 -19.24 25.67
N ARG A 289 -14.79 -19.54 26.96
CA ARG A 289 -15.52 -18.96 28.11
C ARG A 289 -14.71 -17.97 28.92
N ASN A 290 -13.40 -17.88 28.67
CA ASN A 290 -12.50 -16.91 29.29
C ASN A 290 -12.54 -16.95 30.84
N ILE A 291 -12.62 -18.16 31.41
CA ILE A 291 -12.63 -18.38 32.86
C ILE A 291 -11.23 -18.80 33.31
N LEU A 292 -10.69 -18.14 34.33
CA LEU A 292 -9.43 -18.51 34.98
C LEU A 292 -9.73 -19.27 36.27
N VAL A 293 -9.18 -20.48 36.42
CA VAL A 293 -9.39 -21.31 37.60
C VAL A 293 -8.30 -21.04 38.62
N VAL A 294 -8.71 -20.73 39.85
CA VAL A 294 -7.81 -20.43 40.97
C VAL A 294 -8.05 -21.45 42.08
N PRO A 295 -7.27 -22.54 42.14
CA PRO A 295 -7.29 -23.41 43.30
C PRO A 295 -6.67 -22.69 44.49
N ALA A 296 -7.21 -22.90 45.69
CA ALA A 296 -6.69 -22.40 46.94
C ALA A 296 -6.79 -23.48 48.02
N ILE A 297 -5.78 -23.57 48.88
CA ILE A 297 -5.84 -24.35 50.11
C ILE A 297 -5.98 -23.35 51.24
N LEU A 298 -7.04 -23.47 52.03
CA LEU A 298 -7.37 -22.52 53.09
C LEU A 298 -7.22 -23.20 54.44
N ASP A 299 -6.46 -22.56 55.32
CA ASP A 299 -6.57 -22.79 56.76
C ASP A 299 -7.75 -21.94 57.26
N VAL A 300 -8.88 -22.61 57.54
CA VAL A 300 -10.14 -21.96 57.90
C VAL A 300 -10.02 -21.22 59.24
N ASP A 301 -9.27 -21.80 60.20
CA ASP A 301 -9.09 -21.22 61.53
C ASP A 301 -8.21 -19.97 61.50
N SER A 302 -7.09 -20.04 60.76
CA SER A 302 -6.17 -18.90 60.64
C SER A 302 -6.55 -17.91 59.54
N LYS A 303 -7.58 -18.23 58.74
CA LYS A 303 -8.09 -17.45 57.59
C LYS A 303 -7.01 -17.14 56.56
N LYS A 304 -6.08 -18.06 56.34
CA LYS A 304 -4.94 -17.88 55.44
C LYS A 304 -4.93 -18.92 54.33
N ILE A 305 -4.64 -18.45 53.13
CA ILE A 305 -4.32 -19.35 52.01
C ILE A 305 -2.90 -19.87 52.22
N VAL A 306 -2.72 -21.19 52.09
CA VAL A 306 -1.42 -21.87 52.30
C VAL A 306 -0.84 -22.36 50.98
N GLU A 307 0.48 -22.52 50.95
CA GLU A 307 1.18 -23.05 49.77
C GLU A 307 0.80 -24.48 49.43
N PHE A 308 0.79 -24.78 48.14
CA PHE A 308 0.56 -26.13 47.65
C PHE A 308 1.70 -27.08 48.06
N PRO A 309 1.37 -28.26 48.60
CA PRO A 309 2.37 -29.32 48.79
C PRO A 309 3.14 -29.61 47.49
N PRO A 310 4.45 -29.92 47.56
CA PRO A 310 5.30 -30.06 46.35
C PRO A 310 4.80 -31.08 45.32
N ASN A 311 4.11 -32.13 45.75
CA ASN A 311 3.51 -33.15 44.89
C ASN A 311 2.34 -32.62 44.05
N ILE A 312 1.60 -31.64 44.56
CA ILE A 312 0.46 -31.01 43.87
C ILE A 312 0.96 -29.80 43.07
N GLY A 313 1.73 -28.91 43.69
CA GLY A 313 2.22 -27.68 43.06
C GLY A 313 3.10 -27.90 41.82
N ASN A 314 3.80 -29.04 41.74
CA ASN A 314 4.60 -29.41 40.56
C ASN A 314 3.84 -30.23 39.50
N SER A 315 2.56 -30.53 39.73
CA SER A 315 1.78 -31.34 38.80
C SER A 315 1.54 -30.61 37.46
N LYS A 316 1.35 -31.39 36.38
CA LYS A 316 0.97 -30.83 35.06
C LYS A 316 -0.40 -30.15 35.08
N LEU A 317 -1.25 -30.48 36.06
CA LEU A 317 -2.59 -29.92 36.21
C LEU A 317 -2.54 -28.47 36.71
N ILE A 318 -1.66 -28.19 37.68
CA ILE A 318 -1.44 -26.83 38.20
C ILE A 318 -0.77 -25.93 37.15
N ARG A 319 0.08 -26.48 36.26
CA ARG A 319 0.81 -25.72 35.23
C ARG A 319 0.02 -25.48 33.94
N GLN A 320 -1.28 -25.78 33.90
CA GLN A 320 -2.12 -25.50 32.74
C GLN A 320 -2.31 -24.00 32.56
N SER A 321 -2.44 -23.55 31.31
CA SER A 321 -2.65 -22.12 30.99
C SER A 321 -3.94 -21.53 31.57
N ALA A 322 -4.90 -22.39 31.93
CA ALA A 322 -6.18 -22.02 32.50
C ALA A 322 -6.17 -21.94 34.05
N VAL A 323 -5.06 -22.32 34.69
CA VAL A 323 -4.93 -22.34 36.15
C VAL A 323 -3.99 -21.22 36.58
N ALA A 324 -4.45 -20.35 37.48
CA ALA A 324 -3.63 -19.35 38.14
C ALA A 324 -3.52 -19.66 39.63
N LEU A 325 -2.32 -19.46 40.17
CA LEU A 325 -2.08 -19.64 41.60
C LEU A 325 -2.37 -18.33 42.36
N PRO A 326 -2.93 -18.42 43.58
CA PRO A 326 -3.04 -17.25 44.46
C PRO A 326 -1.65 -16.68 44.74
N GLY A 327 -1.53 -15.36 44.70
CA GLY A 327 -0.27 -14.66 44.93
C GLY A 327 0.00 -14.47 46.43
N MET A 328 1.04 -15.11 46.94
CA MET A 328 1.38 -15.18 48.38
C MET A 328 2.13 -13.94 48.90
N GLU A 329 1.82 -12.73 48.40
CA GLU A 329 2.48 -11.50 48.85
C GLU A 329 1.94 -11.06 50.22
N GLU A 330 2.84 -10.67 51.14
CA GLU A 330 2.48 -10.23 52.49
C GLU A 330 1.43 -9.09 52.46
N GLY A 331 0.20 -9.43 52.87
CA GLY A 331 -0.93 -8.51 52.99
C GLY A 331 -2.08 -8.73 52.00
N GLN A 332 -1.87 -9.43 50.87
CA GLN A 332 -2.95 -9.75 49.91
C GLN A 332 -3.68 -11.07 50.22
N ASP A 333 -2.98 -12.04 50.81
CA ASP A 333 -3.57 -13.34 51.21
C ASP A 333 -4.66 -13.23 52.28
N ALA A 334 -4.57 -12.19 53.12
CA ALA A 334 -5.50 -11.95 54.21
C ALA A 334 -6.92 -11.64 53.70
N ALA A 335 -7.05 -10.88 52.61
CA ALA A 335 -8.36 -10.45 52.11
C ALA A 335 -9.18 -11.61 51.50
N TRP A 336 -8.55 -12.45 50.68
CA TRP A 336 -9.22 -13.63 50.11
C TRP A 336 -9.40 -14.75 51.12
N GLY A 337 -8.43 -14.94 52.02
CA GLY A 337 -8.53 -15.90 53.11
C GLY A 337 -9.71 -15.58 54.03
N GLU A 338 -9.94 -14.31 54.36
CA GLU A 338 -11.11 -13.87 55.15
C GLU A 338 -12.44 -14.13 54.45
N VAL A 339 -12.56 -13.78 53.16
CA VAL A 339 -13.80 -14.01 52.38
C VAL A 339 -14.10 -15.49 52.27
N LEU A 340 -13.10 -16.31 51.91
CA LEU A 340 -13.29 -17.75 51.79
C LEU A 340 -13.62 -18.38 53.14
N ALA A 341 -12.92 -18.00 54.22
CA ALA A 341 -13.22 -18.51 55.57
C ALA A 341 -14.64 -18.18 56.01
N ALA A 342 -15.12 -16.95 55.74
CA ALA A 342 -16.51 -16.59 56.03
C ALA A 342 -17.52 -17.46 55.27
N GLU A 343 -17.25 -17.77 53.98
CA GLU A 343 -18.10 -18.66 53.18
C GLU A 343 -18.07 -20.12 53.69
N PHE A 344 -16.93 -20.59 54.22
CA PHE A 344 -16.83 -21.89 54.88
C PHE A 344 -17.60 -21.92 56.20
N GLU A 345 -17.41 -20.93 57.07
CA GLU A 345 -18.08 -20.80 58.37
C GLU A 345 -19.62 -20.73 58.20
N GLU A 346 -20.11 -19.94 57.25
CA GLU A 346 -21.55 -19.81 56.98
C GLU A 346 -22.14 -21.13 56.46
N ALA A 347 -21.47 -21.79 55.52
CA ALA A 347 -21.95 -23.06 54.96
C ALA A 347 -21.91 -24.19 55.99
N GLU A 348 -20.92 -24.21 56.89
CA GLU A 348 -20.86 -25.17 57.99
C GLU A 348 -21.99 -24.94 59.01
N GLN A 349 -22.26 -23.69 59.38
CA GLN A 349 -23.38 -23.35 60.28
C GLN A 349 -24.75 -23.77 59.71
N GLN A 350 -24.90 -23.71 58.39
CA GLN A 350 -26.13 -24.08 57.69
C GLN A 350 -26.18 -25.58 57.31
N ASP A 351 -25.15 -26.37 57.66
CA ASP A 351 -25.01 -27.79 57.30
C ASP A 351 -25.10 -28.06 55.79
N ILE A 352 -24.47 -27.20 54.98
CA ILE A 352 -24.57 -27.24 53.51
C ILE A 352 -23.39 -28.01 52.92
N GLY A 353 -23.70 -29.09 52.21
CA GLY A 353 -22.81 -29.70 51.22
C GLY A 353 -21.53 -30.35 51.78
N GLU A 354 -21.50 -30.64 53.08
CA GLU A 354 -20.30 -31.17 53.77
C GLU A 354 -19.05 -30.32 53.43
N VAL A 355 -19.18 -28.99 53.51
CA VAL A 355 -18.18 -28.04 52.98
C VAL A 355 -16.78 -28.27 53.55
N MET A 356 -16.66 -28.65 54.83
CA MET A 356 -15.37 -28.96 55.46
C MET A 356 -14.73 -30.26 54.94
N GLN A 357 -15.51 -31.14 54.33
CA GLN A 357 -15.03 -32.39 53.75
C GLN A 357 -14.63 -32.24 52.28
N TYR A 358 -15.29 -31.34 51.52
CA TYR A 358 -15.19 -31.28 50.06
C TYR A 358 -14.81 -29.92 49.47
N GLY A 359 -14.85 -28.86 50.27
CA GLY A 359 -14.54 -27.50 49.83
C GLY A 359 -15.73 -26.75 49.21
N LEU A 360 -15.41 -25.60 48.62
CA LEU A 360 -16.37 -24.72 47.94
C LEU A 360 -15.78 -24.14 46.65
N ALA A 361 -16.64 -23.67 45.77
CA ALA A 361 -16.28 -22.93 44.58
C ALA A 361 -17.06 -21.61 44.48
N LEU A 362 -16.35 -20.54 44.14
CA LEU A 362 -16.91 -19.22 43.86
C LEU A 362 -16.63 -18.84 42.41
N VAL A 363 -17.63 -18.34 41.71
CA VAL A 363 -17.44 -17.69 40.41
C VAL A 363 -17.54 -16.19 40.61
N VAL A 364 -16.43 -15.49 40.41
CA VAL A 364 -16.30 -14.04 40.62
C VAL A 364 -16.21 -13.35 39.27
N ARG A 365 -17.07 -12.36 39.03
CA ARG A 365 -17.05 -11.51 37.83
C ARG A 365 -15.94 -10.48 37.92
N ARG A 366 -15.60 -9.84 36.79
CA ARG A 366 -14.61 -8.76 36.72
C ARG A 366 -14.89 -7.58 37.68
N ASP A 367 -16.16 -7.30 37.96
CA ASP A 367 -16.55 -6.21 38.88
C ASP A 367 -16.37 -6.58 40.36
N GLY A 368 -15.89 -7.79 40.66
CA GLY A 368 -15.69 -8.31 42.01
C GLY A 368 -16.95 -8.94 42.62
N SER A 369 -18.08 -8.96 41.91
CA SER A 369 -19.29 -9.60 42.40
C SER A 369 -19.21 -11.13 42.29
N ILE A 370 -19.71 -11.81 43.32
CA ILE A 370 -19.85 -13.27 43.31
C ILE A 370 -21.10 -13.61 42.49
N ALA A 371 -20.90 -14.17 41.30
CA ALA A 371 -21.98 -14.64 40.44
C ALA A 371 -22.57 -15.96 40.93
N ARG A 372 -21.74 -16.85 41.48
CA ARG A 372 -22.18 -18.18 41.96
C ARG A 372 -21.38 -18.66 43.16
N ARG A 373 -22.08 -19.45 43.98
CA ARG A 373 -21.55 -20.23 45.08
C ARG A 373 -21.91 -21.69 44.86
N ALA A 374 -20.96 -22.57 45.08
CA ALA A 374 -21.18 -24.00 45.03
C ALA A 374 -20.41 -24.66 46.17
N TYR A 375 -21.08 -25.55 46.90
CA TYR A 375 -20.52 -26.22 48.06
C TYR A 375 -20.46 -27.72 47.80
N GLY A 376 -19.45 -28.38 48.32
CA GLY A 376 -19.35 -29.84 48.22
C GLY A 376 -18.83 -30.33 46.87
N ARG A 377 -19.59 -31.22 46.23
CA ARG A 377 -19.25 -31.83 44.93
C ARG A 377 -20.20 -31.33 43.82
N PRO A 378 -20.07 -30.07 43.38
CA PRO A 378 -20.97 -29.53 42.37
C PRO A 378 -20.66 -30.10 40.98
N SER A 379 -21.64 -30.02 40.07
CA SER A 379 -21.39 -30.25 38.65
C SER A 379 -20.64 -29.05 38.07
N TRP A 380 -19.35 -29.23 37.73
CA TRP A 380 -18.52 -28.15 37.15
C TRP A 380 -19.11 -27.55 35.87
N LYS A 381 -19.81 -28.36 35.08
CA LYS A 381 -20.54 -27.88 33.90
C LYS A 381 -21.59 -26.82 34.26
N VAL A 382 -22.25 -26.96 35.41
CA VAL A 382 -23.29 -26.04 35.93
C VAL A 382 -22.65 -24.82 36.60
N VAL A 383 -21.53 -25.01 37.30
CA VAL A 383 -20.76 -23.89 37.88
C VAL A 383 -20.28 -22.93 36.78
N PHE A 384 -19.98 -23.44 35.58
CA PHE A 384 -19.43 -22.68 34.46
C PHE A 384 -20.40 -22.38 33.31
N SER A 385 -21.69 -22.75 33.39
CA SER A 385 -22.62 -22.65 32.24
C SER A 385 -23.24 -21.27 32.00
N GLU A 386 -23.15 -20.33 32.92
CA GLU A 386 -23.88 -19.03 32.86
C GLU A 386 -22.98 -17.84 33.23
N THR A 387 -21.77 -17.79 32.69
CA THR A 387 -20.90 -16.60 32.77
C THR A 387 -21.22 -15.54 31.69
N ASP A 388 -22.21 -15.79 30.83
CA ASP A 388 -22.44 -15.04 29.58
C ASP A 388 -23.45 -13.89 29.65
N ASP A 389 -24.10 -13.63 30.79
CA ASP A 389 -24.96 -12.44 30.97
C ASP A 389 -24.15 -11.20 31.41
#